data_AF-A0A3N4H9T9-F1
#
_entry.id   AF-A0A3N4H9T9-F1
#
_cell.length_a   1.000
_cell.length_b   1.000
_cell.length_c   1.000
_cell.angle_alpha   90.00
_cell.angle_beta   90.00
_cell.angle_gamma   90.00
#
_symmetry.space_group_name_H-M   'P 1'
#
loop_
_entity.id
_entity.type
_entity.pdbx_description
1 polymer ?
#
loop_
_entity_poly.entity_id
_entity_poly.type
_entity_poly.pdbx_seq_one_letter_code
_entity_poly.pdbx_strand_id
1 'polypeptide(L)'
;MNAIKNIVLIIFLLFASCMVEREEENSFYLNQIDRIQIATPLTVFFSENREREIDLSVRFFDRNNRPLFNNMPIPYELLLTDSIIDNPTLDLSKKGTYQMRATFPTKRKALSNNIEMKIVGPEYIREVVLDFAPETRNTHIVKGIGNMNFTVKVFGPDGEITGLEDQILRNLEVQVGSQVSNSLINISVDQVGILDAKARVFGVESNVLKIDSREDRIMPIYEMPIIFHVFSNGPKISSSQMDDQIMKSNFAFGNSLRTSFRRNLNSVNSYFRFRLADKDPDGTPLSTVGYHVIEVPQNFSLESEDYDLVKFNSIWDPNRYINVFVENIGFAAGYAYLPDIPDNSIPGLFVNTEQIFDFPYSITLDFNFAVRDNNPNPYTLAHELGHFLGLYHTFDNCDVGDYCDDTPPHLLQGSPIERFSNNKSTCDGKSFISTNIMDYLREVDHFTFDQRERMRAVYDIALFFPRVENQQTSRLSPMKKGELNPNVKPIICQF
;
A
#
# COMPACT_ATOMS: atom_id res chain seq x y z
N MET A 1 -68.22 50.19 37.92
CA MET A 1 -67.20 49.71 38.89
C MET A 1 -67.68 48.39 39.50
N ASN A 2 -67.51 47.26 38.80
CA ASN A 2 -67.72 45.90 39.34
C ASN A 2 -67.28 44.83 38.32
N ALA A 3 -66.02 44.91 37.83
CA ALA A 3 -65.51 43.93 36.86
C ALA A 3 -64.00 43.69 36.89
N ILE A 4 -63.26 44.17 37.91
CA ILE A 4 -61.78 44.08 37.92
C ILE A 4 -61.22 43.24 39.09
N LYS A 5 -62.04 42.81 40.06
CA LYS A 5 -61.56 42.01 41.21
C LYS A 5 -61.59 40.49 41.03
N ASN A 6 -62.19 39.94 39.97
CA ASN A 6 -62.29 38.47 39.78
C ASN A 6 -61.31 37.86 38.77
N ILE A 7 -60.51 38.66 38.05
CA ILE A 7 -59.60 38.13 37.02
C ILE A 7 -58.20 37.82 37.57
N VAL A 8 -57.77 38.50 38.65
CA VAL A 8 -56.43 38.29 39.23
C VAL A 8 -56.33 37.00 40.06
N LEU A 9 -57.44 36.50 40.60
CA LEU A 9 -57.45 35.25 41.38
C LEU A 9 -57.46 33.99 40.49
N ILE A 10 -57.97 34.07 39.26
CA ILE A 10 -58.06 32.92 38.33
C ILE A 10 -56.73 32.67 37.62
N ILE A 11 -55.92 33.71 37.38
CA ILE A 11 -54.62 33.57 36.70
C ILE A 11 -53.55 32.95 37.62
N PHE A 12 -53.60 33.20 38.94
CA PHE A 12 -52.68 32.56 39.90
C PHE A 12 -52.99 31.06 40.12
N LEU A 13 -54.24 30.63 39.94
CA LEU A 13 -54.62 29.21 40.01
C LEU A 13 -54.25 28.43 38.74
N LEU A 14 -54.27 29.07 37.57
CA LEU A 14 -53.89 28.43 36.29
C LEU A 14 -52.37 28.22 36.15
N PHE A 15 -51.53 29.11 36.69
CA PHE A 15 -50.07 28.92 36.69
C PHE A 15 -49.59 27.85 37.68
N ALA A 16 -50.32 27.62 38.79
CA ALA A 16 -50.03 26.52 39.71
C ALA A 16 -50.40 25.16 39.08
N SER A 17 -51.53 25.07 38.37
CA SER A 17 -51.95 23.81 37.71
C SER A 17 -51.01 23.34 36.60
N CYS A 18 -50.41 24.25 35.81
CA CYS A 18 -49.42 23.85 34.79
C CYS A 18 -48.05 23.43 35.35
N MET A 19 -47.66 23.88 36.55
CA MET A 19 -46.43 23.38 37.20
C MET A 19 -46.66 22.03 37.89
N VAL A 20 -47.86 21.80 38.45
CA VAL A 20 -48.26 20.51 39.05
C VAL A 20 -48.43 19.43 37.98
N GLU A 21 -48.98 19.73 36.80
CA GLU A 21 -49.10 18.76 35.69
C GLU A 21 -47.74 18.28 35.17
N ARG A 22 -46.70 19.15 35.14
CA ARG A 22 -45.34 18.76 34.74
C ARG A 22 -44.65 17.87 35.79
N GLU A 23 -44.93 18.07 37.08
CA GLU A 23 -44.44 17.20 38.15
C GLU A 23 -45.19 15.85 38.19
N GLU A 24 -46.49 15.83 37.90
CA GLU A 24 -47.29 14.60 37.80
C GLU A 24 -46.96 13.77 36.57
N GLU A 25 -46.73 14.38 35.40
CA GLU A 25 -46.25 13.67 34.20
C GLU A 25 -44.88 13.05 34.47
N ASN A 26 -43.92 13.81 35.02
CA ASN A 26 -42.62 13.28 35.41
C ASN A 26 -42.77 12.12 36.42
N SER A 27 -43.64 12.25 37.43
CA SER A 27 -43.93 11.17 38.39
C SER A 27 -44.49 9.91 37.72
N PHE A 28 -45.36 10.02 36.71
CA PHE A 28 -45.91 8.87 35.98
C PHE A 28 -44.83 8.10 35.20
N TYR A 29 -43.95 8.79 34.48
CA TYR A 29 -42.85 8.15 33.74
C TYR A 29 -41.78 7.55 34.66
N LEU A 30 -41.42 8.24 35.74
CA LEU A 30 -40.45 7.73 36.73
C LEU A 30 -40.97 6.46 37.44
N ASN A 31 -42.29 6.30 37.58
CA ASN A 31 -42.93 5.09 38.13
C ASN A 31 -42.93 3.90 37.15
N GLN A 32 -42.64 4.11 35.86
CA GLN A 32 -42.53 3.03 34.87
C GLN A 32 -41.15 2.39 34.86
N ILE A 33 -40.13 3.08 35.39
CA ILE A 33 -38.75 2.58 35.45
C ILE A 33 -38.65 1.51 36.55
N ASP A 34 -38.34 0.29 36.14
CA ASP A 34 -38.13 -0.85 37.06
C ASP A 34 -36.64 -1.16 37.23
N ARG A 35 -35.86 -1.01 36.15
CA ARG A 35 -34.43 -1.31 36.15
C ARG A 35 -33.62 -0.24 35.43
N ILE A 36 -32.46 0.08 35.98
CA ILE A 36 -31.40 0.85 35.34
C ILE A 36 -30.26 -0.10 34.95
N GLN A 37 -29.64 0.12 33.81
CA GLN A 37 -28.47 -0.63 33.35
C GLN A 37 -27.40 0.37 32.91
N ILE A 38 -26.16 0.10 33.30
CA ILE A 38 -25.01 0.85 32.85
C ILE A 38 -24.07 -0.07 32.05
N ALA A 39 -23.40 0.49 31.05
CA ALA A 39 -22.35 -0.22 30.33
C ALA A 39 -21.29 0.76 29.84
N THR A 40 -20.04 0.29 29.82
CA THR A 40 -18.90 1.01 29.28
C THR A 40 -18.10 0.07 28.38
N PRO A 41 -17.48 0.56 27.30
CA PRO A 41 -16.62 -0.27 26.47
C PRO A 41 -15.28 -0.61 27.15
N LEU A 42 -14.87 0.13 28.17
CA LEU A 42 -13.54 0.01 28.78
C LEU A 42 -13.60 -0.22 30.29
N THR A 43 -12.96 -1.30 30.73
CA THR A 43 -12.91 -1.70 32.15
C THR A 43 -11.49 -1.81 32.70
N VAL A 44 -10.47 -1.56 31.89
CA VAL A 44 -9.07 -1.55 32.31
C VAL A 44 -8.45 -0.23 31.88
N PHE A 45 -7.64 0.36 32.77
CA PHE A 45 -6.94 1.63 32.55
C PHE A 45 -5.53 1.54 33.14
N PHE A 46 -4.54 2.17 32.50
CA PHE A 46 -3.22 2.31 33.09
C PHE A 46 -3.19 3.46 34.10
N SER A 47 -2.39 3.28 35.15
CA SER A 47 -2.19 4.28 36.18
C SER A 47 -1.43 5.48 35.63
N GLU A 48 -2.00 6.66 35.75
CA GLU A 48 -1.44 7.94 35.32
C GLU A 48 -1.83 9.03 36.32
N ASN A 49 -1.03 10.09 36.46
CA ASN A 49 -1.37 11.21 37.35
C ASN A 49 -2.40 12.15 36.69
N ARG A 50 -3.62 11.67 36.46
CA ARG A 50 -4.73 12.40 35.84
C ARG A 50 -6.09 11.76 36.16
N GLU A 51 -7.15 12.52 35.97
CA GLU A 51 -8.51 11.98 35.91
C GLU A 51 -8.89 11.63 34.47
N ARG A 52 -9.75 10.63 34.30
CA ARG A 52 -10.34 10.24 33.02
C ARG A 52 -11.85 10.13 33.15
N GLU A 53 -12.57 10.77 32.25
CA GLU A 53 -14.00 10.55 32.10
C GLU A 53 -14.26 9.18 31.47
N ILE A 54 -15.20 8.45 32.02
CA ILE A 54 -15.62 7.13 31.59
C ILE A 54 -16.81 7.29 30.66
N ASP A 55 -16.67 6.80 29.43
CA ASP A 55 -17.79 6.69 28.51
C ASP A 55 -18.79 5.66 29.04
N LEU A 56 -19.89 6.18 29.60
CA LEU A 56 -20.88 5.41 30.31
C LEU A 56 -22.22 5.54 29.62
N SER A 57 -22.70 4.44 29.05
CA SER A 57 -24.07 4.34 28.55
C SER A 57 -25.02 3.97 29.70
N VAL A 58 -26.10 4.72 29.84
CA VAL A 58 -27.14 4.48 30.85
C VAL A 58 -28.46 4.21 30.15
N ARG A 59 -29.12 3.10 30.50
CA ARG A 59 -30.40 2.69 29.93
C ARG A 59 -31.40 2.36 31.02
N PHE A 60 -32.66 2.72 30.78
CA PHE A 60 -33.77 2.46 31.69
C PHE A 60 -34.73 1.46 31.06
N PHE A 61 -35.29 0.58 31.88
CA PHE A 61 -36.18 -0.48 31.46
C PHE A 61 -37.46 -0.46 32.28
N ASP A 62 -38.57 -0.79 31.63
CA ASP A 62 -39.84 -1.02 32.30
C ASP A 62 -39.90 -2.39 33.01
N ARG A 63 -41.00 -2.66 33.71
CA ARG A 63 -41.27 -3.94 34.40
C ARG A 63 -41.30 -5.16 33.47
N ASN A 64 -41.52 -4.94 32.17
CA ASN A 64 -41.52 -5.98 31.15
C ASN A 64 -40.16 -6.09 30.45
N ASN A 65 -39.12 -5.48 31.02
CA ASN A 65 -37.75 -5.46 30.50
C ASN A 65 -37.61 -4.78 29.12
N ARG A 66 -38.53 -3.86 28.78
CA ARG A 66 -38.46 -3.09 27.54
C ARG A 66 -37.67 -1.81 27.77
N PRO A 67 -36.70 -1.47 26.89
CA PRO A 67 -35.97 -0.22 27.00
C PRO A 67 -36.92 0.97 26.83
N LEU A 68 -36.82 1.93 27.74
CA LEU A 68 -37.56 3.19 27.70
C LEU A 68 -36.78 4.16 26.80
N PHE A 69 -37.36 4.52 25.65
CA PHE A 69 -36.79 5.50 24.72
C PHE A 69 -37.55 6.83 24.87
N ASN A 70 -37.21 7.62 25.88
CA ASN A 70 -37.78 8.97 26.03
C ASN A 70 -36.67 10.02 26.00
N ASN A 71 -36.89 11.12 25.27
CA ASN A 71 -36.00 12.30 25.19
C ASN A 71 -35.97 13.13 26.49
N MET A 72 -36.34 12.56 27.64
CA MET A 72 -36.37 13.26 28.92
C MET A 72 -35.11 12.93 29.73
N PRO A 73 -34.43 13.93 30.31
CA PRO A 73 -33.30 13.69 31.19
C PRO A 73 -33.80 13.07 32.50
N ILE A 74 -33.58 11.77 32.67
CA ILE A 74 -33.90 11.04 33.90
C ILE A 74 -32.72 11.21 34.87
N PRO A 75 -32.90 11.81 36.06
CA PRO A 75 -31.81 11.98 37.01
C PRO A 75 -31.42 10.65 37.66
N TYR A 76 -30.14 10.33 37.71
CA TYR A 76 -29.59 9.18 38.42
C TYR A 76 -28.33 9.63 39.19
N GLU A 77 -27.99 8.91 40.26
CA GLU A 77 -26.74 9.12 40.99
C GLU A 77 -25.76 8.01 40.62
N LEU A 78 -24.49 8.37 40.44
CA LEU A 78 -23.42 7.41 40.21
C LEU A 78 -22.72 7.10 41.53
N LEU A 79 -22.44 5.83 41.76
CA LEU A 79 -21.65 5.34 42.87
C LEU A 79 -20.36 4.72 42.30
N LEU A 80 -19.23 5.25 42.73
CA LEU A 80 -17.92 4.65 42.50
C LEU A 80 -17.44 4.01 43.80
N THR A 81 -17.41 2.68 43.78
CA THR A 81 -17.26 1.81 44.94
C THR A 81 -18.36 2.12 45.96
N ASP A 82 -18.09 3.00 46.92
CA ASP A 82 -19.04 3.37 47.99
C ASP A 82 -19.32 4.89 48.06
N SER A 83 -18.76 5.68 47.15
CA SER A 83 -18.90 7.14 47.12
C SER A 83 -19.78 7.61 45.98
N ILE A 84 -20.67 8.56 46.25
CA ILE A 84 -21.44 9.25 45.22
C ILE A 84 -20.48 10.17 44.45
N ILE A 85 -20.58 10.15 43.13
CA ILE A 85 -19.81 11.01 42.22
C ILE A 85 -20.76 11.78 41.30
N ASP A 86 -20.41 13.03 41.00
CA ASP A 86 -21.23 13.91 40.16
C ASP A 86 -21.10 13.59 38.67
N ASN A 87 -19.91 13.13 38.25
CA ASN A 87 -19.58 12.76 36.88
C ASN A 87 -18.91 11.39 36.88
N PRO A 88 -19.02 10.60 35.80
CA PRO A 88 -18.37 9.29 35.69
C PRO A 88 -16.86 9.44 35.48
N THR A 89 -16.14 10.07 36.40
CA THR A 89 -14.69 10.26 36.32
C THR A 89 -13.94 9.28 37.21
N LEU A 90 -12.76 8.87 36.76
CA LEU A 90 -11.88 7.95 37.45
C LEU A 90 -10.50 8.60 37.67
N ASP A 91 -10.05 8.63 38.93
CA ASP A 91 -8.70 9.06 39.30
C ASP A 91 -7.69 7.96 38.99
N LEU A 92 -6.97 8.10 37.88
CA LEU A 92 -6.01 7.11 37.41
C LEU A 92 -4.73 7.05 38.25
N SER A 93 -4.53 7.95 39.22
CA SER A 93 -3.33 7.95 40.06
C SER A 93 -3.33 6.82 41.09
N LYS A 94 -4.51 6.25 41.37
CA LYS A 94 -4.71 5.21 42.39
C LYS A 94 -4.95 3.87 41.72
N LYS A 95 -3.94 3.00 41.76
CA LYS A 95 -4.11 1.61 41.30
C LYS A 95 -5.13 0.88 42.16
N GLY A 96 -5.94 0.02 41.55
CA GLY A 96 -6.93 -0.77 42.27
C GLY A 96 -8.11 -1.22 41.42
N THR A 97 -9.05 -1.89 42.07
CA THR A 97 -10.33 -2.30 41.49
C THR A 97 -11.44 -1.41 42.01
N TYR A 98 -12.24 -0.89 41.09
CA TYR A 98 -13.31 0.05 41.33
C TYR A 98 -14.62 -0.54 40.84
N GLN A 99 -15.71 -0.27 41.55
CA GLN A 99 -17.02 -0.81 41.22
C GLN A 99 -17.97 0.34 40.88
N MET A 100 -18.38 0.49 39.63
CA MET A 100 -19.32 1.53 39.23
C MET A 100 -20.74 0.99 39.22
N ARG A 101 -21.66 1.76 39.81
CA ARG A 101 -23.11 1.53 39.80
C ARG A 101 -23.83 2.85 39.60
N ALA A 102 -25.05 2.76 39.11
CA ALA A 102 -25.99 3.87 39.11
C ALA A 102 -27.19 3.50 39.98
N THR A 103 -27.71 4.48 40.72
CA THR A 103 -28.98 4.37 41.43
C THR A 103 -29.95 5.39 40.88
N PHE A 104 -31.21 4.97 40.80
CA PHE A 104 -32.31 5.82 40.36
C PHE A 104 -33.31 5.97 41.52
N PRO A 105 -33.72 7.20 41.89
CA PRO A 105 -34.58 7.44 43.05
C PRO A 105 -36.03 6.95 42.81
N THR A 106 -36.25 5.66 43.04
CA THR A 106 -37.59 5.06 43.20
C THR A 106 -37.87 4.77 44.68
N LYS A 107 -39.13 4.47 45.02
CA LYS A 107 -39.54 3.98 46.35
C LYS A 107 -38.75 2.74 46.83
N ARG A 108 -38.00 2.06 45.96
CA ARG A 108 -37.19 0.87 46.26
C ARG A 108 -35.68 1.04 46.05
N LYS A 109 -35.18 2.22 45.65
CA LYS A 109 -33.76 2.47 45.27
C LYS A 109 -33.21 1.38 44.34
N ALA A 110 -33.63 1.40 43.08
CA ALA A 110 -33.15 0.44 42.08
C ALA A 110 -31.67 0.69 41.77
N LEU A 111 -30.82 -0.32 42.01
CA LEU A 111 -29.41 -0.33 41.62
C LEU A 111 -29.22 -0.93 40.24
N SER A 112 -28.28 -0.39 39.49
CA SER A 112 -27.86 -0.97 38.21
C SER A 112 -27.07 -2.26 38.39
N ASN A 113 -26.75 -2.91 37.27
CA ASN A 113 -25.63 -3.84 37.22
C ASN A 113 -24.34 -3.14 37.68
N ASN A 114 -23.41 -3.96 38.14
CA ASN A 114 -22.11 -3.53 38.61
C ASN A 114 -21.08 -3.64 37.49
N ILE A 115 -20.33 -2.56 37.24
CA ILE A 115 -19.19 -2.57 36.31
C ILE A 115 -17.91 -2.56 37.14
N GLU A 116 -17.13 -3.64 37.04
CA GLU A 116 -15.80 -3.68 37.61
C GLU A 116 -14.81 -2.98 36.67
N MET A 117 -14.08 -2.00 37.19
CA MET A 117 -12.99 -1.33 36.50
C MET A 117 -11.67 -1.54 37.24
N LYS A 118 -10.57 -1.65 36.51
CA LYS A 118 -9.23 -1.87 37.07
C LYS A 118 -8.28 -0.77 36.61
N ILE A 119 -7.60 -0.15 37.56
CA ILE A 119 -6.48 0.75 37.30
C ILE A 119 -5.21 -0.02 37.61
N VAL A 120 -4.46 -0.33 36.56
CA VAL A 120 -3.30 -1.23 36.59
C VAL A 120 -2.01 -0.48 36.28
N GLY A 121 -0.87 -0.97 36.76
CA GLY A 121 0.41 -0.41 36.36
C GLY A 121 1.04 -1.07 35.13
N PRO A 122 2.27 -0.67 34.81
CA PRO A 122 3.06 -1.26 33.72
C PRO A 122 3.22 -2.78 33.83
N GLU A 123 3.18 -3.33 35.05
CA GLU A 123 3.24 -4.77 35.32
C GLU A 123 2.11 -5.60 34.67
N TYR A 124 1.04 -4.95 34.21
CA TYR A 124 -0.06 -5.60 33.48
C TYR A 124 0.29 -5.84 32.01
N ILE A 125 1.23 -5.08 31.44
CA ILE A 125 1.70 -5.28 30.06
C ILE A 125 2.55 -6.55 30.02
N ARG A 126 2.14 -7.50 29.17
CA ARG A 126 2.84 -8.76 28.92
C ARG A 126 3.75 -8.66 27.70
N GLU A 127 3.32 -7.93 26.69
CA GLU A 127 4.03 -7.81 25.44
C GLU A 127 3.72 -6.46 24.78
N VAL A 128 4.72 -5.89 24.13
CA VAL A 128 4.58 -4.76 23.21
C VAL A 128 5.06 -5.25 21.85
N VAL A 129 4.24 -5.09 20.82
CA VAL A 129 4.58 -5.49 19.45
C VAL A 129 4.66 -4.23 18.59
N LEU A 130 5.86 -3.94 18.10
CA LEU A 130 6.12 -2.94 17.08
C LEU A 130 6.10 -3.63 15.71
N ASP A 131 5.39 -3.03 14.76
CA ASP A 131 5.36 -3.48 13.36
C ASP A 131 5.39 -2.27 12.43
N PHE A 132 5.81 -2.44 11.18
CA PHE A 132 5.75 -1.37 10.19
C PHE A 132 4.30 -1.05 9.82
N ALA A 133 3.99 0.22 9.63
CA ALA A 133 2.69 0.61 9.11
C ALA A 133 2.57 0.20 7.62
N PRO A 134 1.39 -0.25 7.14
CA PRO A 134 1.23 -0.76 5.77
C PRO A 134 1.75 0.17 4.67
N GLU A 135 1.59 1.48 4.84
CA GLU A 135 1.99 2.52 3.87
C GLU A 135 3.50 2.71 3.74
N THR A 136 4.29 2.23 4.70
CA THR A 136 5.76 2.30 4.69
C THR A 136 6.39 0.95 5.01
N ARG A 137 5.64 -0.15 4.88
CA ARG A 137 6.14 -1.49 5.21
C ARG A 137 7.24 -1.90 4.25
N ASN A 138 8.47 -1.86 4.74
CA ASN A 138 9.63 -2.39 4.08
C ASN A 138 10.76 -2.55 5.10
N THR A 139 11.60 -3.56 4.92
CA THR A 139 12.82 -3.73 5.72
C THR A 139 13.99 -2.92 5.17
N HIS A 140 13.85 -2.34 3.97
CA HIS A 140 14.85 -1.52 3.32
C HIS A 140 14.36 -0.08 3.15
N ILE A 141 15.29 0.87 3.15
CA ILE A 141 15.03 2.27 2.88
C ILE A 141 16.23 2.94 2.22
N VAL A 142 15.96 3.89 1.33
CA VAL A 142 16.96 4.84 0.85
C VAL A 142 16.99 6.04 1.80
N LYS A 143 18.16 6.28 2.40
CA LYS A 143 18.39 7.37 3.35
C LYS A 143 17.88 8.71 2.80
N GLY A 144 17.11 9.42 3.61
CA GLY A 144 16.64 10.78 3.30
C GLY A 144 15.53 10.89 2.25
N ILE A 145 15.03 9.78 1.71
CA ILE A 145 13.94 9.82 0.70
C ILE A 145 12.58 10.16 1.32
N GLY A 146 12.41 9.86 2.60
CA GLY A 146 11.14 9.98 3.31
C GLY A 146 11.24 9.46 4.74
N ASN A 147 10.08 9.29 5.36
CA ASN A 147 9.96 8.89 6.76
C ASN A 147 9.21 7.56 6.88
N MET A 148 9.53 6.77 7.89
CA MET A 148 8.83 5.53 8.22
C MET A 148 7.69 5.79 9.20
N ASN A 149 6.63 4.99 9.06
CA ASN A 149 5.54 4.88 10.01
C ASN A 149 5.52 3.47 10.60
N PHE A 150 5.08 3.39 11.85
CA PHE A 150 4.97 2.15 12.61
C PHE A 150 3.56 2.00 13.20
N THR A 151 3.27 0.80 13.67
CA THR A 151 2.11 0.48 14.48
C THR A 151 2.59 -0.18 15.77
N VAL A 152 1.89 0.06 16.87
CA VAL A 152 2.18 -0.59 18.14
C VAL A 152 0.92 -1.29 18.64
N LYS A 153 1.09 -2.52 19.10
CA LYS A 153 0.07 -3.28 19.82
C LYS A 153 0.58 -3.62 21.21
N VAL A 154 -0.28 -3.53 22.20
CA VAL A 154 0.06 -3.80 23.60
C VAL A 154 -0.83 -4.93 24.08
N PHE A 155 -0.25 -5.95 24.68
CA PHE A 155 -0.98 -7.12 25.15
C PHE A 155 -0.92 -7.22 26.67
N GLY A 156 -2.07 -7.47 27.28
CA GLY A 156 -2.21 -7.81 28.69
C GLY A 156 -2.44 -9.31 28.90
N PRO A 157 -2.82 -9.74 30.11
CA PRO A 157 -3.15 -11.13 30.42
C PRO A 157 -4.34 -11.68 29.60
N ASP A 158 -5.25 -10.80 29.17
CA ASP A 158 -6.51 -11.14 28.51
C ASP A 158 -6.46 -10.94 26.98
N GLY A 159 -5.29 -10.64 26.40
CA GLY A 159 -5.10 -10.38 24.97
C GLY A 159 -4.71 -8.93 24.65
N GLU A 160 -5.00 -8.49 23.41
CA GLU A 160 -4.70 -7.12 22.95
C GLU A 160 -5.50 -6.08 23.75
N ILE A 161 -4.80 -5.07 24.27
CA ILE A 161 -5.39 -3.95 24.99
C ILE A 161 -5.84 -2.91 23.96
N THR A 162 -7.14 -2.75 23.79
CA THR A 162 -7.77 -1.81 22.85
C THR A 162 -8.52 -0.69 23.58
N GLY A 163 -8.74 0.45 22.93
CA GLY A 163 -9.45 1.62 23.48
C GLY A 163 -8.65 2.46 24.49
N LEU A 164 -7.38 2.09 24.73
CA LEU A 164 -6.41 2.86 25.52
C LEU A 164 -5.30 3.47 24.65
N GLU A 165 -5.55 3.65 23.34
CA GLU A 165 -4.56 4.17 22.40
C GLU A 165 -4.02 5.53 22.85
N ASP A 166 -4.86 6.35 23.49
CA ASP A 166 -4.49 7.65 24.04
C ASP A 166 -3.45 7.53 25.17
N GLN A 167 -3.60 6.55 26.07
CA GLN A 167 -2.66 6.28 27.17
C GLN A 167 -1.37 5.66 26.63
N ILE A 168 -1.49 4.73 25.69
CA ILE A 168 -0.37 4.07 25.03
C ILE A 168 0.50 5.12 24.33
N LEU A 169 -0.08 5.99 23.48
CA LEU A 169 0.67 7.00 22.73
C LEU A 169 1.32 8.06 23.63
N ARG A 170 0.71 8.43 24.76
CA ARG A 170 1.33 9.35 25.73
C ARG A 170 2.56 8.78 26.44
N ASN A 171 2.64 7.45 26.53
CA ASN A 171 3.72 6.74 27.22
C ASN A 171 4.60 5.96 26.24
N LEU A 172 4.52 6.31 24.95
CA LEU A 172 5.28 5.72 23.87
C LEU A 172 6.62 6.45 23.68
N GLU A 173 7.67 5.65 23.55
CA GLU A 173 8.96 6.04 22.98
C GLU A 173 9.28 5.07 21.83
N VAL A 174 9.69 5.57 20.68
CA VAL A 174 10.15 4.79 19.53
C VAL A 174 11.58 5.18 19.26
N GLN A 175 12.46 4.20 19.17
CA GLN A 175 13.85 4.37 18.82
C GLN A 175 14.11 3.71 17.46
N VAL A 176 14.74 4.43 16.54
CA VAL A 176 15.22 3.91 15.24
C VAL A 176 16.70 4.28 15.11
N GLY A 177 17.60 3.31 15.20
CA GLY A 177 19.04 3.57 15.29
C GLY A 177 19.35 4.48 16.49
N SER A 178 19.95 5.65 16.24
CA SER A 178 20.17 6.65 17.29
C SER A 178 19.06 7.69 17.44
N GLN A 179 18.03 7.67 16.59
CA GLN A 179 16.89 8.59 16.73
C GLN A 179 15.89 8.07 17.76
N VAL A 180 15.34 8.99 18.53
CA VAL A 180 14.26 8.73 19.49
C VAL A 180 13.10 9.68 19.18
N SER A 181 11.88 9.15 19.16
CA SER A 181 10.64 9.85 18.84
C SER A 181 9.53 9.39 19.78
N ASN A 182 8.62 10.29 20.15
CA ASN A 182 7.40 9.93 20.91
C ASN A 182 6.18 9.78 19.96
N SER A 183 6.44 9.46 18.70
CA SER A 183 5.45 9.32 17.63
C SER A 183 5.73 8.07 16.81
N LEU A 184 4.66 7.39 16.39
CA LEU A 184 4.73 6.26 15.44
C LEU A 184 4.80 6.72 13.98
N ILE A 185 4.50 8.00 13.71
CA ILE A 185 4.40 8.54 12.36
C ILE A 185 5.57 9.48 12.07
N ASN A 186 5.99 9.49 10.80
CA ASN A 186 7.00 10.38 10.25
C ASN A 186 8.36 10.34 10.96
N ILE A 187 8.86 9.13 11.24
CA ILE A 187 10.20 8.94 11.81
C ILE A 187 11.22 8.96 10.67
N SER A 188 12.18 9.89 10.69
CA SER A 188 13.20 9.98 9.64
C SER A 188 14.30 8.93 9.84
N VAL A 189 14.91 8.53 8.73
CA VAL A 189 16.04 7.58 8.74
C VAL A 189 17.22 8.24 8.03
N ASP A 190 18.14 8.76 8.84
CA ASP A 190 19.27 9.58 8.39
C ASP A 190 20.63 8.85 8.48
N GLN A 191 20.64 7.64 9.02
CA GLN A 191 21.82 6.79 9.19
C GLN A 191 21.83 5.70 8.13
N VAL A 192 23.01 5.41 7.57
CA VAL A 192 23.22 4.29 6.63
C VAL A 192 23.65 3.06 7.44
N GLY A 193 23.20 1.88 7.01
CA GLY A 193 23.49 0.59 7.60
C GLY A 193 22.25 -0.08 8.18
N ILE A 194 22.47 -1.20 8.86
CA ILE A 194 21.42 -1.93 9.57
C ILE A 194 21.08 -1.21 10.88
N LEU A 195 19.84 -0.76 10.98
CA LEU A 195 19.30 -0.04 12.13
C LEU A 195 18.27 -0.88 12.88
N ASP A 196 18.29 -0.76 14.20
CA ASP A 196 17.30 -1.40 15.07
C ASP A 196 16.18 -0.40 15.34
N ALA A 197 14.94 -0.82 15.10
CA ALA A 197 13.73 -0.11 15.47
C ALA A 197 13.01 -0.85 16.59
N LYS A 198 12.76 -0.15 17.70
CA LYS A 198 12.04 -0.67 18.86
C LYS A 198 11.16 0.41 19.48
N ALA A 199 10.09 -0.01 20.12
CA ALA A 199 9.23 0.85 20.92
C ALA A 199 9.34 0.49 22.40
N ARG A 200 8.98 1.44 23.25
CA ARG A 200 8.79 1.27 24.67
C ARG A 200 7.47 1.90 25.05
N VAL A 201 6.61 1.15 25.72
CA VAL A 201 5.32 1.63 26.22
C VAL A 201 5.28 1.38 27.72
N PHE A 202 5.10 2.44 28.51
CA PHE A 202 5.14 2.37 29.99
C PHE A 202 6.41 1.69 30.55
N GLY A 203 7.55 1.80 29.85
CA GLY A 203 8.80 1.17 30.27
C GLY A 203 9.04 -0.23 29.69
N VAL A 204 8.03 -0.89 29.11
CA VAL A 204 8.15 -2.24 28.53
C VAL A 204 8.59 -2.13 27.07
N GLU A 205 9.70 -2.79 26.72
CA GLU A 205 10.24 -2.79 25.35
C GLU A 205 9.47 -3.75 24.43
N SER A 206 9.43 -3.40 23.14
CA SER A 206 8.86 -4.23 22.09
C SER A 206 9.87 -5.24 21.53
N ASN A 207 9.40 -6.08 20.59
CA ASN A 207 10.27 -6.72 19.60
C ASN A 207 11.11 -5.68 18.84
N VAL A 208 12.22 -6.14 18.25
CA VAL A 208 13.11 -5.32 17.42
C VAL A 208 12.83 -5.61 15.95
N LEU A 209 12.59 -4.56 15.18
CA LEU A 209 12.57 -4.59 13.72
C LEU A 209 13.95 -4.18 13.19
N LYS A 210 14.42 -4.83 12.12
CA LYS A 210 15.65 -4.45 11.42
C LYS A 210 15.30 -3.64 10.17
N ILE A 211 16.03 -2.54 9.96
CA ILE A 211 15.89 -1.67 8.81
C ILE A 211 17.26 -1.53 8.14
N ASP A 212 17.40 -1.96 6.89
CA ASP A 212 18.56 -1.71 6.07
C ASP A 212 18.44 -0.36 5.37
N SER A 213 19.15 0.64 5.88
CA SER A 213 19.19 1.96 5.27
C SER A 213 20.40 2.11 4.37
N ARG A 214 20.15 2.47 3.10
CA ARG A 214 21.15 2.53 2.04
C ARG A 214 21.29 3.95 1.52
N GLU A 215 22.49 4.30 1.08
CA GLU A 215 22.75 5.60 0.46
C GLU A 215 22.41 5.55 -1.04
N ASP A 216 21.64 6.52 -1.52
CA ASP A 216 21.41 6.66 -2.95
C ASP A 216 22.68 7.13 -3.68
N ARG A 217 22.82 6.76 -4.95
CA ARG A 217 23.99 7.07 -5.76
C ARG A 217 23.56 7.70 -7.07
N ILE A 218 24.26 8.77 -7.44
CA ILE A 218 24.15 9.32 -8.79
C ILE A 218 24.95 8.41 -9.73
N MET A 219 24.30 7.93 -10.78
CA MET A 219 24.87 6.99 -11.75
C MET A 219 24.86 7.57 -13.16
N PRO A 220 25.72 7.06 -14.08
CA PRO A 220 25.65 7.46 -15.47
C PRO A 220 24.32 7.03 -16.10
N ILE A 221 23.81 7.88 -16.98
CA ILE A 221 22.59 7.62 -17.74
C ILE A 221 22.93 6.70 -18.92
N TYR A 222 22.18 5.60 -19.05
CA TYR A 222 22.22 4.71 -20.19
C TYR A 222 21.04 4.99 -21.12
N GLU A 223 21.32 5.59 -22.27
CA GLU A 223 20.31 5.89 -23.28
C GLU A 223 20.28 4.81 -24.36
N MET A 224 19.10 4.25 -24.64
CA MET A 224 18.91 3.16 -25.59
C MET A 224 17.87 3.50 -26.65
N PRO A 225 18.13 3.23 -27.94
CA PRO A 225 17.17 3.47 -29.01
C PRO A 225 16.13 2.34 -29.06
N ILE A 226 14.86 2.72 -29.21
CA ILE A 226 13.70 1.85 -29.40
C ILE A 226 13.23 1.96 -30.84
N ILE A 227 12.95 0.81 -31.46
CA ILE A 227 12.26 0.72 -32.74
C ILE A 227 10.93 0.01 -32.58
N PHE A 228 9.85 0.63 -33.05
CA PHE A 228 8.52 0.03 -33.10
C PHE A 228 8.31 -0.66 -34.44
N HIS A 229 8.06 -1.96 -34.39
CA HIS A 229 7.72 -2.81 -35.51
C HIS A 229 6.20 -3.00 -35.59
N VAL A 230 5.64 -2.78 -36.77
CA VAL A 230 4.25 -3.10 -37.08
C VAL A 230 4.16 -3.96 -38.33
N PHE A 231 3.30 -4.97 -38.30
CA PHE A 231 2.97 -5.73 -39.51
C PHE A 231 2.13 -4.89 -40.46
N SER A 232 2.29 -5.05 -41.77
CA SER A 232 1.58 -4.23 -42.76
C SER A 232 0.04 -4.44 -42.77
N ASN A 233 -0.44 -5.57 -42.25
CA ASN A 233 -1.85 -5.83 -41.96
C ASN A 233 -2.27 -5.52 -40.50
N GLY A 234 -1.35 -5.03 -39.68
CA GLY A 234 -1.51 -4.77 -38.25
C GLY A 234 -2.05 -3.38 -37.91
N PRO A 235 -2.07 -3.03 -36.61
CA PRO A 235 -2.46 -1.70 -36.16
C PRO A 235 -1.47 -0.63 -36.60
N LYS A 236 -1.96 0.60 -36.81
CA LYS A 236 -1.14 1.76 -37.17
C LYS A 236 -0.92 2.64 -35.95
N ILE A 237 0.26 2.53 -35.35
CA ILE A 237 0.71 3.44 -34.29
C ILE A 237 1.18 4.77 -34.90
N SER A 238 0.73 5.89 -34.33
CA SER A 238 1.16 7.22 -34.76
C SER A 238 2.47 7.66 -34.10
N SER A 239 3.15 8.66 -34.69
CA SER A 239 4.33 9.28 -34.06
C SER A 239 4.05 9.81 -32.66
N SER A 240 2.89 10.46 -32.46
CA SER A 240 2.50 10.98 -31.14
C SER A 240 2.29 9.87 -30.11
N GLN A 241 1.76 8.71 -30.53
CA GLN A 241 1.60 7.56 -29.64
C GLN A 241 2.96 6.96 -29.27
N MET A 242 3.89 6.82 -30.23
CA MET A 242 5.25 6.36 -29.93
C MET A 242 5.97 7.33 -28.98
N ASP A 243 5.89 8.64 -29.22
CA ASP A 243 6.48 9.67 -28.35
C ASP A 243 5.92 9.61 -26.93
N ASP A 244 4.60 9.42 -26.80
CA ASP A 244 3.94 9.27 -25.51
C ASP A 244 4.41 8.02 -24.74
N GLN A 245 4.55 6.87 -25.42
CA GLN A 245 5.09 5.65 -24.81
C GLN A 245 6.54 5.84 -24.33
N ILE A 246 7.38 6.53 -25.10
CA ILE A 246 8.75 6.86 -24.71
C ILE A 246 8.78 7.83 -23.53
N MET A 247 7.94 8.87 -23.55
CA MET A 247 7.84 9.83 -22.44
C MET A 247 7.43 9.15 -21.14
N LYS A 248 6.38 8.32 -21.17
CA LYS A 248 5.88 7.56 -20.01
C LYS A 248 6.95 6.63 -19.45
N SER A 249 7.66 5.91 -20.33
CA SER A 249 8.80 5.06 -19.94
C SER A 249 9.93 5.86 -19.29
N ASN A 250 10.30 7.01 -19.86
CA ASN A 250 11.32 7.87 -19.27
C ASN A 250 10.91 8.47 -17.91
N PHE A 251 9.62 8.74 -17.68
CA PHE A 251 9.15 9.16 -16.36
C PHE A 251 9.18 8.04 -15.33
N ALA A 252 8.81 6.82 -15.72
CA ALA A 252 8.91 5.61 -14.90
C ALA A 252 10.36 5.37 -14.45
N PHE A 253 11.28 5.19 -15.40
CA PHE A 253 12.69 4.94 -15.14
C PHE A 253 13.42 6.15 -14.56
N GLY A 254 12.86 7.35 -14.69
CA GLY A 254 13.35 8.59 -14.08
C GLY A 254 12.85 8.84 -12.67
N ASN A 255 11.98 7.98 -12.10
CA ASN A 255 11.38 8.14 -10.77
C ASN A 255 10.58 9.46 -10.63
N SER A 256 9.91 9.84 -11.73
CA SER A 256 9.15 11.09 -11.87
C SER A 256 7.64 10.90 -11.79
N LEU A 257 7.16 9.66 -11.83
CA LEU A 257 5.75 9.33 -11.68
C LEU A 257 5.26 9.56 -10.24
N ARG A 258 3.96 9.78 -10.09
CA ARG A 258 3.31 10.00 -8.79
C ARG A 258 1.98 9.28 -8.77
N THR A 259 1.63 8.73 -7.61
CA THR A 259 0.33 8.14 -7.32
C THR A 259 -0.39 8.93 -6.22
N SER A 260 -1.62 8.55 -5.92
CA SER A 260 -2.36 9.00 -4.74
C SER A 260 -1.79 8.46 -3.42
N PHE A 261 -0.90 7.45 -3.48
CA PHE A 261 -0.27 6.83 -2.34
C PHE A 261 1.01 7.55 -1.91
N ARG A 262 1.49 7.23 -0.70
CA ARG A 262 2.79 7.69 -0.23
C ARG A 262 3.88 7.07 -1.10
N ARG A 263 4.88 7.89 -1.47
CA ARG A 263 6.05 7.43 -2.21
C ARG A 263 6.77 6.30 -1.47
N ASN A 264 7.08 5.22 -2.19
CA ASN A 264 7.86 4.11 -1.65
C ASN A 264 9.27 4.57 -1.22
N LEU A 265 9.68 4.12 -0.04
CA LEU A 265 10.94 4.51 0.59
C LEU A 265 12.19 3.86 -0.03
N ASN A 266 12.02 3.04 -1.07
CA ASN A 266 13.10 2.49 -1.90
C ASN A 266 13.04 3.01 -3.34
N SER A 267 12.14 3.95 -3.67
CA SER A 267 12.00 4.43 -5.04
C SER A 267 13.25 5.21 -5.51
N VAL A 268 13.93 4.75 -6.55
CA VAL A 268 15.14 5.42 -7.07
C VAL A 268 15.03 5.72 -8.55
N ASN A 269 15.80 6.69 -9.03
CA ASN A 269 16.02 6.87 -10.47
C ASN A 269 16.86 5.68 -10.97
N SER A 270 16.36 4.99 -11.99
CA SER A 270 17.04 3.82 -12.56
C SER A 270 18.20 4.22 -13.49
N TYR A 271 18.27 5.49 -13.88
CA TYR A 271 19.26 6.05 -14.80
C TYR A 271 19.25 5.42 -16.20
N PHE A 272 18.14 4.80 -16.60
CA PHE A 272 17.88 4.42 -17.99
C PHE A 272 17.05 5.48 -18.69
N ARG A 273 17.37 5.75 -19.95
CA ARG A 273 16.62 6.62 -20.83
C ARG A 273 16.39 5.93 -22.17
N PHE A 274 15.27 6.26 -22.78
CA PHE A 274 14.84 5.68 -24.03
C PHE A 274 14.58 6.80 -25.03
N ARG A 275 14.95 6.55 -26.28
CA ARG A 275 14.62 7.43 -27.41
C ARG A 275 14.14 6.60 -28.58
N LEU A 276 13.39 7.22 -29.48
CA LEU A 276 13.08 6.57 -30.75
C LEU A 276 14.36 6.45 -31.61
N ALA A 277 14.50 5.32 -32.29
CA ALA A 277 15.54 5.11 -33.29
C ALA A 277 15.35 6.08 -34.46
N ASP A 278 16.40 6.79 -34.85
CA ASP A 278 16.39 7.76 -35.96
C ASP A 278 17.00 7.20 -37.25
N LYS A 279 17.63 6.03 -37.17
CA LYS A 279 18.31 5.35 -38.29
C LYS A 279 18.02 3.86 -38.30
N ASP A 280 17.94 3.32 -39.51
CA ASP A 280 17.84 1.88 -39.77
C ASP A 280 19.18 1.14 -39.49
N PRO A 281 19.21 -0.20 -39.57
CA PRO A 281 20.42 -0.98 -39.33
C PRO A 281 21.61 -0.61 -40.23
N ASP A 282 21.35 -0.15 -41.46
CA ASP A 282 22.37 0.29 -42.43
C ASP A 282 22.86 1.73 -42.16
N GLY A 283 22.25 2.42 -41.20
CA GLY A 283 22.60 3.77 -40.80
C GLY A 283 21.88 4.87 -41.59
N THR A 284 20.91 4.50 -42.43
CA THR A 284 20.09 5.45 -43.19
C THR A 284 19.03 6.07 -42.27
N PRO A 285 18.82 7.39 -42.30
CA PRO A 285 17.75 8.02 -41.55
C PRO A 285 16.37 7.45 -41.90
N LEU A 286 15.55 7.20 -40.89
CA LEU A 286 14.18 6.71 -41.09
C LEU A 286 13.26 7.83 -41.61
N SER A 287 12.32 7.45 -42.48
CA SER A 287 11.27 8.36 -42.95
C SER A 287 10.33 8.80 -41.82
N THR A 288 10.07 7.90 -40.88
CA THR A 288 9.38 8.15 -39.61
C THR A 288 10.26 7.63 -38.49
N VAL A 289 10.75 8.53 -37.64
CA VAL A 289 11.58 8.18 -36.48
C VAL A 289 10.85 7.16 -35.60
N GLY A 290 11.54 6.08 -35.24
CA GLY A 290 11.05 5.03 -34.35
C GLY A 290 10.09 4.03 -34.99
N TYR A 291 9.84 4.10 -36.30
CA TYR A 291 8.80 3.28 -36.95
C TYR A 291 9.35 2.40 -38.07
N HIS A 292 9.01 1.11 -38.04
CA HIS A 292 9.38 0.12 -39.04
C HIS A 292 8.18 -0.76 -39.40
N VAL A 293 7.91 -0.92 -40.70
CA VAL A 293 6.84 -1.79 -41.21
C VAL A 293 7.44 -3.10 -41.70
N ILE A 294 6.85 -4.21 -41.25
CA ILE A 294 7.17 -5.56 -41.70
C ILE A 294 6.07 -5.99 -42.66
N GLU A 295 6.43 -6.19 -43.93
CA GLU A 295 5.48 -6.63 -44.95
C GLU A 295 5.12 -8.11 -44.78
N VAL A 296 3.82 -8.38 -44.64
CA VAL A 296 3.27 -9.73 -44.44
C VAL A 296 2.02 -9.97 -45.30
N PRO A 297 1.65 -11.23 -45.57
CA PRO A 297 0.36 -11.56 -46.17
C PRO A 297 -0.83 -11.00 -45.36
N GLN A 298 -1.93 -10.65 -46.03
CA GLN A 298 -3.11 -10.08 -45.36
C GLN A 298 -3.70 -10.98 -44.27
N ASN A 299 -3.56 -12.29 -44.40
CA ASN A 299 -4.02 -13.29 -43.44
C ASN A 299 -2.99 -13.67 -42.36
N PHE A 300 -1.83 -13.00 -42.30
CA PHE A 300 -0.84 -13.23 -41.26
C PHE A 300 -1.40 -12.83 -39.89
N SER A 301 -1.25 -13.70 -38.89
CA SER A 301 -1.80 -13.48 -37.56
C SER A 301 -1.05 -14.30 -36.51
N LEU A 302 -1.44 -14.17 -35.23
CA LEU A 302 -0.92 -14.99 -34.12
C LEU A 302 -1.05 -16.50 -34.36
N GLU A 303 -2.01 -16.92 -35.17
CA GLU A 303 -2.28 -18.34 -35.48
C GLU A 303 -1.44 -18.87 -36.66
N SER A 304 -0.63 -18.01 -37.28
CA SER A 304 0.23 -18.40 -38.40
C SER A 304 1.38 -19.29 -37.90
N GLU A 305 1.62 -20.43 -38.57
CA GLU A 305 2.69 -21.39 -38.19
C GLU A 305 4.09 -20.74 -38.16
N ASP A 306 4.30 -19.72 -38.98
CA ASP A 306 5.55 -18.96 -39.10
C ASP A 306 5.55 -17.66 -38.27
N TYR A 307 4.56 -17.41 -37.41
CA TYR A 307 4.43 -16.16 -36.65
C TYR A 307 5.70 -15.77 -35.88
N ASP A 308 6.19 -16.67 -35.04
CA ASP A 308 7.41 -16.44 -34.25
C ASP A 308 8.66 -16.36 -35.14
N LEU A 309 8.69 -17.12 -36.23
CA LEU A 309 9.81 -17.12 -37.19
C LEU A 309 9.90 -15.79 -37.94
N VAL A 310 8.76 -15.22 -38.36
CA VAL A 310 8.69 -13.89 -38.98
C VAL A 310 9.19 -12.83 -38.00
N LYS A 311 8.77 -12.87 -36.73
CA LYS A 311 9.27 -11.94 -35.70
C LYS A 311 10.77 -12.07 -35.51
N PHE A 312 11.27 -13.30 -35.28
CA PHE A 312 12.69 -13.59 -35.12
C PHE A 312 13.55 -13.13 -36.30
N ASN A 313 13.03 -13.24 -37.52
CA ASN A 313 13.73 -12.81 -38.73
C ASN A 313 13.66 -11.30 -38.96
N SER A 314 12.65 -10.62 -38.42
CA SER A 314 12.39 -9.20 -38.68
C SER A 314 12.96 -8.24 -37.64
N ILE A 315 13.40 -8.73 -36.48
CA ILE A 315 14.04 -7.87 -35.48
C ILE A 315 15.31 -7.22 -36.06
N TRP A 316 15.58 -6.01 -35.62
CA TRP A 316 16.87 -5.38 -35.84
C TRP A 316 17.89 -5.89 -34.83
N ASP A 317 19.18 -5.71 -35.13
CA ASP A 317 20.27 -6.19 -34.27
C ASP A 317 20.06 -5.74 -32.82
N PRO A 318 19.80 -6.68 -31.90
CA PRO A 318 19.46 -6.36 -30.52
C PRO A 318 20.67 -5.78 -29.76
N ASN A 319 21.88 -5.89 -30.29
CA ASN A 319 23.04 -5.15 -29.78
C ASN A 319 22.95 -3.64 -30.04
N ARG A 320 22.00 -3.20 -30.87
CA ARG A 320 21.83 -1.81 -31.30
C ARG A 320 20.43 -1.26 -31.07
N TYR A 321 19.40 -2.08 -30.93
CA TYR A 321 18.03 -1.59 -30.78
C TYR A 321 17.25 -2.42 -29.77
N ILE A 322 16.39 -1.75 -29.00
CA ILE A 322 15.28 -2.43 -28.32
C ILE A 322 14.16 -2.60 -29.36
N ASN A 323 13.86 -3.85 -29.70
CA ASN A 323 12.82 -4.20 -30.67
C ASN A 323 11.45 -4.30 -29.97
N VAL A 324 10.48 -3.48 -30.39
CA VAL A 324 9.13 -3.45 -29.81
C VAL A 324 8.09 -3.71 -30.90
N PHE A 325 7.37 -4.82 -30.84
CA PHE A 325 6.26 -5.10 -31.74
C PHE A 325 4.97 -4.47 -31.21
N VAL A 326 4.16 -3.88 -32.11
CA VAL A 326 2.84 -3.33 -31.78
C VAL A 326 1.78 -4.08 -32.58
N GLU A 327 0.91 -4.77 -31.88
CA GLU A 327 0.01 -5.79 -32.46
C GLU A 327 -1.37 -5.77 -31.79
N ASN A 328 -2.35 -6.50 -32.32
CA ASN A 328 -3.63 -6.73 -31.63
C ASN A 328 -3.64 -8.17 -31.08
N ILE A 329 -2.95 -8.40 -29.97
CA ILE A 329 -2.75 -9.75 -29.42
C ILE A 329 -3.95 -10.27 -28.64
N GLY A 330 -4.73 -9.40 -28.00
CA GLY A 330 -6.04 -9.74 -27.44
C GLY A 330 -6.07 -10.63 -26.19
N PHE A 331 -4.92 -11.11 -25.68
CA PHE A 331 -4.84 -11.97 -24.48
C PHE A 331 -4.04 -11.36 -23.31
N ALA A 332 -3.31 -10.27 -23.55
CA ALA A 332 -2.46 -9.59 -22.58
C ALA A 332 -2.30 -8.11 -22.97
N ALA A 333 -1.83 -7.26 -22.06
CA ALA A 333 -1.47 -5.89 -22.43
C ALA A 333 -0.12 -5.84 -23.16
N GLY A 334 0.76 -6.79 -22.86
CA GLY A 334 2.07 -6.93 -23.46
C GLY A 334 2.76 -8.21 -23.01
N TYR A 335 3.95 -8.43 -23.55
CA TYR A 335 4.89 -9.44 -23.08
C TYR A 335 6.31 -9.06 -23.48
N ALA A 336 7.29 -9.59 -22.76
CA ALA A 336 8.70 -9.36 -23.03
C ALA A 336 9.52 -10.63 -22.83
N TYR A 337 10.56 -10.78 -23.65
CA TYR A 337 11.57 -11.80 -23.40
C TYR A 337 12.59 -11.29 -22.38
N LEU A 338 13.00 -12.16 -21.46
CA LEU A 338 14.13 -11.89 -20.57
C LEU A 338 15.45 -11.98 -21.34
N PRO A 339 16.50 -11.26 -20.88
CA PRO A 339 17.83 -11.39 -21.45
C PRO A 339 18.50 -12.71 -21.07
N ASP A 340 19.31 -13.21 -22.00
CA ASP A 340 20.32 -14.22 -21.70
C ASP A 340 21.59 -13.57 -21.15
N ILE A 341 22.26 -14.28 -20.22
CA ILE A 341 23.52 -13.86 -19.62
C ILE A 341 24.66 -14.85 -19.93
N PRO A 342 25.92 -14.39 -19.97
CA PRO A 342 27.05 -15.24 -20.32
C PRO A 342 27.48 -16.20 -19.19
N ASP A 343 27.12 -15.90 -17.95
CA ASP A 343 27.44 -16.66 -16.74
C ASP A 343 26.28 -16.58 -15.73
N ASN A 344 26.41 -17.22 -14.56
CA ASN A 344 25.35 -17.29 -13.56
C ASN A 344 25.39 -16.14 -12.52
N SER A 345 26.02 -15.01 -12.82
CA SER A 345 26.17 -13.90 -11.86
C SER A 345 24.86 -13.17 -11.52
N ILE A 346 23.84 -13.28 -12.37
CA ILE A 346 22.51 -12.70 -12.12
C ILE A 346 21.49 -13.85 -12.00
N PRO A 347 20.99 -14.12 -10.78
CA PRO A 347 20.12 -15.27 -10.55
C PRO A 347 18.78 -15.11 -11.27
N GLY A 348 18.18 -16.25 -11.65
CA GLY A 348 16.91 -16.35 -12.36
C GLY A 348 17.02 -16.33 -13.89
N LEU A 349 18.03 -15.65 -14.45
CA LEU A 349 18.18 -15.53 -15.90
C LEU A 349 18.86 -16.75 -16.52
N PHE A 350 18.57 -17.00 -17.80
CA PHE A 350 19.14 -18.13 -18.54
C PHE A 350 20.60 -17.86 -18.92
N VAL A 351 21.46 -18.87 -18.73
CA VAL A 351 22.88 -18.78 -19.06
C VAL A 351 23.12 -19.36 -20.46
N ASN A 352 23.54 -18.50 -21.39
CA ASN A 352 23.84 -18.86 -22.77
C ASN A 352 25.35 -18.78 -23.03
N THR A 353 26.06 -19.85 -22.69
CA THR A 353 27.52 -19.94 -22.83
C THR A 353 27.98 -19.97 -24.30
N GLU A 354 27.12 -20.43 -25.21
CA GLU A 354 27.40 -20.53 -26.64
C GLU A 354 27.28 -19.19 -27.37
N GLN A 355 26.64 -18.20 -26.72
CA GLN A 355 26.35 -16.88 -27.26
C GLN A 355 25.66 -16.95 -28.63
N ILE A 356 24.75 -17.91 -28.77
CA ILE A 356 23.92 -18.09 -29.97
C ILE A 356 22.60 -17.36 -29.74
N PHE A 357 22.26 -16.47 -30.67
CA PHE A 357 20.99 -15.79 -30.66
C PHE A 357 19.93 -16.64 -31.37
N ASP A 358 19.03 -17.27 -30.61
CA ASP A 358 18.06 -18.25 -31.10
C ASP A 358 16.61 -17.93 -30.72
N PHE A 359 16.30 -16.76 -30.17
CA PHE A 359 14.91 -16.38 -29.82
C PHE A 359 14.64 -14.90 -30.15
N PRO A 360 13.37 -14.48 -30.32
CA PRO A 360 13.04 -13.11 -30.71
C PRO A 360 13.11 -12.18 -29.49
N TYR A 361 14.32 -11.88 -28.99
CA TYR A 361 14.53 -10.98 -27.86
C TYR A 361 13.96 -9.58 -28.15
N SER A 362 12.74 -9.37 -27.67
CA SER A 362 11.89 -8.25 -28.04
C SER A 362 10.77 -8.05 -27.01
N ILE A 363 10.10 -6.92 -27.12
CA ILE A 363 8.87 -6.59 -26.39
C ILE A 363 7.72 -6.64 -27.39
N THR A 364 6.53 -7.04 -26.94
CA THR A 364 5.30 -6.90 -27.71
C THR A 364 4.27 -6.16 -26.88
N LEU A 365 3.61 -5.17 -27.49
CA LEU A 365 2.53 -4.41 -26.91
C LEU A 365 1.23 -4.70 -27.65
N ASP A 366 0.16 -4.92 -26.90
CA ASP A 366 -1.18 -4.86 -27.48
C ASP A 366 -1.55 -3.40 -27.76
N PHE A 367 -1.90 -3.08 -28.99
CA PHE A 367 -2.27 -1.74 -29.40
C PHE A 367 -3.53 -1.25 -28.69
N ASN A 368 -4.54 -2.09 -28.51
CA ASN A 368 -5.81 -1.67 -27.92
C ASN A 368 -5.69 -1.46 -26.41
N PHE A 369 -4.88 -2.27 -25.73
CA PHE A 369 -4.64 -2.14 -24.30
C PHE A 369 -3.54 -1.13 -23.99
N ALA A 370 -2.34 -1.24 -24.56
CA ALA A 370 -1.20 -0.43 -24.16
C ALA A 370 -1.10 0.94 -24.86
N VAL A 371 -1.73 1.12 -26.04
CA VAL A 371 -1.47 2.28 -26.92
C VAL A 371 -2.70 3.15 -27.23
N ARG A 372 -3.87 2.59 -27.52
CA ARG A 372 -5.05 3.29 -28.10
C ARG A 372 -5.87 4.11 -27.10
N ASP A 373 -5.38 4.32 -25.88
CA ASP A 373 -6.06 4.96 -24.74
C ASP A 373 -7.35 4.23 -24.30
N ASN A 374 -7.25 3.45 -23.21
CA ASN A 374 -8.33 3.00 -22.29
C ASN A 374 -7.79 2.01 -21.22
N ASN A 375 -6.50 2.06 -20.90
CA ASN A 375 -5.89 1.14 -19.94
C ASN A 375 -6.05 1.67 -18.50
N PRO A 376 -6.40 0.83 -17.51
CA PRO A 376 -6.22 1.18 -16.10
C PRO A 376 -4.76 1.54 -15.75
N ASN A 377 -3.76 1.05 -16.49
CA ASN A 377 -2.35 1.37 -16.30
C ASN A 377 -1.69 1.81 -17.63
N PRO A 378 -1.33 3.10 -17.79
CA PRO A 378 -0.74 3.62 -19.02
C PRO A 378 0.76 3.28 -19.18
N TYR A 379 1.36 2.54 -18.26
CA TYR A 379 2.81 2.30 -18.18
C TYR A 379 3.22 0.89 -18.63
N THR A 380 2.43 0.22 -19.46
CA THR A 380 2.72 -1.14 -19.95
C THR A 380 4.11 -1.25 -20.59
N LEU A 381 4.50 -0.32 -21.48
CA LEU A 381 5.85 -0.37 -22.06
C LEU A 381 6.95 -0.25 -20.98
N ALA A 382 6.73 0.55 -19.93
CA ALA A 382 7.71 0.67 -18.85
C ALA A 382 7.84 -0.65 -18.06
N HIS A 383 6.74 -1.35 -17.86
CA HIS A 383 6.70 -2.69 -17.26
C HIS A 383 7.47 -3.70 -18.13
N GLU A 384 7.15 -3.77 -19.42
CA GLU A 384 7.84 -4.68 -20.35
C GLU A 384 9.34 -4.36 -20.50
N LEU A 385 9.71 -3.07 -20.44
CA LEU A 385 11.11 -2.64 -20.40
C LEU A 385 11.81 -3.13 -19.13
N GLY A 386 11.09 -3.23 -18.00
CA GLY A 386 11.61 -3.84 -16.78
C GLY A 386 11.98 -5.31 -16.99
N HIS A 387 11.10 -6.09 -17.62
CA HIS A 387 11.40 -7.47 -18.02
C HIS A 387 12.55 -7.57 -19.03
N PHE A 388 12.56 -6.70 -20.04
CA PHE A 388 13.69 -6.62 -20.98
C PHE A 388 15.01 -6.39 -20.25
N LEU A 389 15.01 -5.59 -19.17
CA LEU A 389 16.14 -5.35 -18.27
C LEU A 389 16.29 -6.40 -17.15
N GLY A 390 15.62 -7.54 -17.26
CA GLY A 390 15.80 -8.71 -16.40
C GLY A 390 15.06 -8.68 -15.06
N LEU A 391 14.08 -7.80 -14.88
CA LEU A 391 13.18 -7.82 -13.72
C LEU A 391 12.09 -8.88 -13.90
N TYR A 392 11.64 -9.43 -12.78
CA TYR A 392 10.48 -10.32 -12.69
C TYR A 392 9.28 -9.57 -12.13
N HIS A 393 8.09 -10.19 -12.16
CA HIS A 393 6.96 -9.60 -11.44
C HIS A 393 7.22 -9.68 -9.94
N THR A 394 6.84 -8.64 -9.20
CA THR A 394 7.00 -8.60 -7.73
C THR A 394 6.17 -9.67 -7.00
N PHE A 395 5.22 -10.29 -7.70
CA PHE A 395 4.31 -11.32 -7.20
C PHE A 395 4.64 -12.74 -7.65
N ASP A 396 5.82 -12.98 -8.21
CA ASP A 396 6.18 -14.26 -8.86
C ASP A 396 6.09 -15.47 -7.93
N ASN A 397 6.68 -15.42 -6.73
CA ASN A 397 6.58 -16.49 -5.74
C ASN A 397 7.01 -16.03 -4.32
N CYS A 398 6.75 -16.89 -3.34
CA CYS A 398 7.09 -16.66 -1.93
C CYS A 398 8.43 -17.24 -1.46
N ASP A 399 9.15 -17.94 -2.33
CA ASP A 399 10.40 -18.62 -1.95
C ASP A 399 11.60 -17.70 -2.21
N VAL A 400 11.78 -17.32 -3.48
CA VAL A 400 12.85 -16.44 -3.94
C VAL A 400 12.36 -15.01 -4.21
N GLY A 401 11.05 -14.81 -4.37
CA GLY A 401 10.51 -13.51 -4.78
C GLY A 401 10.87 -13.18 -6.23
N ASP A 402 11.12 -11.90 -6.50
CA ASP A 402 11.52 -11.36 -7.82
C ASP A 402 13.03 -11.09 -7.92
N TYR A 403 13.83 -11.71 -7.03
CA TYR A 403 15.28 -11.53 -6.90
C TYR A 403 15.71 -10.10 -6.50
N CYS A 404 14.82 -9.32 -5.91
CA CYS A 404 15.08 -8.02 -5.31
C CYS A 404 14.65 -8.07 -3.83
N ASP A 405 15.54 -7.78 -2.88
CA ASP A 405 15.24 -7.97 -1.46
C ASP A 405 14.36 -6.83 -0.89
N ASP A 406 14.37 -5.67 -1.53
CA ASP A 406 13.57 -4.50 -1.15
C ASP A 406 12.15 -4.45 -1.75
N THR A 407 11.74 -5.50 -2.45
CA THR A 407 10.36 -5.76 -2.91
C THR A 407 9.72 -6.83 -2.03
N PRO A 408 8.70 -6.50 -1.22
CA PRO A 408 8.07 -7.49 -0.36
C PRO A 408 7.46 -8.65 -1.19
N PRO A 409 7.87 -9.92 -0.95
CA PRO A 409 7.37 -11.05 -1.72
C PRO A 409 5.89 -11.27 -1.41
N HIS A 410 5.11 -11.46 -2.45
CA HIS A 410 3.67 -11.72 -2.37
C HIS A 410 3.19 -12.55 -3.56
N LEU A 411 1.92 -12.93 -3.58
CA LEU A 411 1.31 -13.68 -4.67
C LEU A 411 0.25 -12.86 -5.38
N LEU A 412 0.07 -13.15 -6.67
CA LEU A 412 -0.99 -12.55 -7.46
C LEU A 412 -2.34 -13.04 -6.95
N GLN A 413 -3.23 -12.09 -6.63
CA GLN A 413 -4.56 -12.41 -6.15
C GLN A 413 -5.48 -12.87 -7.29
N GLY A 414 -6.36 -13.82 -6.98
CA GLY A 414 -7.19 -14.50 -7.98
C GLY A 414 -8.34 -13.64 -8.52
N SER A 415 -8.93 -12.76 -7.69
CA SER A 415 -10.02 -11.90 -8.14
C SER A 415 -9.47 -10.67 -8.90
N PRO A 416 -10.12 -10.22 -10.00
CA PRO A 416 -9.65 -9.04 -10.74
C PRO A 416 -9.57 -7.76 -9.88
N ILE A 417 -10.48 -7.60 -8.91
CA ILE A 417 -10.51 -6.42 -8.05
C ILE A 417 -9.28 -6.39 -7.13
N GLU A 418 -8.93 -7.53 -6.53
CA GLU A 418 -7.77 -7.65 -5.65
C GLU A 418 -6.45 -7.66 -6.43
N ARG A 419 -6.44 -8.22 -7.64
CA ARG A 419 -5.29 -8.20 -8.54
C ARG A 419 -4.77 -6.78 -8.71
N PHE A 420 -5.65 -5.87 -9.12
CA PHE A 420 -5.32 -4.47 -9.39
C PHE A 420 -5.30 -3.55 -8.17
N SER A 421 -5.52 -4.07 -6.98
CA SER A 421 -5.48 -3.29 -5.75
C SER A 421 -4.04 -3.01 -5.33
N ASN A 422 -3.72 -1.75 -5.03
CA ASN A 422 -2.46 -1.36 -4.40
C ASN A 422 -2.31 -1.92 -2.97
N ASN A 423 -3.41 -2.22 -2.28
CA ASN A 423 -3.36 -2.96 -1.03
C ASN A 423 -3.05 -4.42 -1.33
N LYS A 424 -1.90 -4.88 -0.85
CA LYS A 424 -1.41 -6.25 -1.01
C LYS A 424 -1.13 -6.87 0.35
N SER A 425 -1.00 -8.19 0.33
CA SER A 425 -0.52 -8.97 1.47
C SER A 425 0.73 -9.69 1.05
N THR A 426 1.79 -9.50 1.83
CA THR A 426 3.02 -10.30 1.75
C THR A 426 2.73 -11.78 1.99
N CYS A 427 3.68 -12.63 1.60
CA CYS A 427 3.59 -14.08 1.79
C CYS A 427 3.45 -14.52 3.26
N ASP A 428 3.92 -13.72 4.23
CA ASP A 428 3.74 -13.95 5.67
C ASP A 428 2.46 -13.30 6.23
N GLY A 429 1.58 -12.80 5.35
CA GLY A 429 0.26 -12.30 5.71
C GLY A 429 0.23 -10.86 6.21
N LYS A 430 1.32 -10.10 6.04
CA LYS A 430 1.38 -8.68 6.42
C LYS A 430 0.89 -7.78 5.29
N SER A 431 -0.04 -6.88 5.60
CA SER A 431 -0.55 -5.89 4.64
C SER A 431 0.49 -4.81 4.34
N PHE A 432 0.57 -4.42 3.06
CA PHE A 432 1.38 -3.30 2.59
C PHE A 432 0.73 -2.63 1.38
N ILE A 433 1.23 -1.45 1.02
CA ILE A 433 0.86 -0.74 -0.20
C ILE A 433 1.95 -0.93 -1.25
N SER A 434 1.61 -1.59 -2.36
CA SER A 434 2.44 -1.68 -3.55
C SER A 434 2.10 -0.55 -4.51
N THR A 435 3.12 0.10 -5.08
CA THR A 435 3.02 1.02 -6.23
C THR A 435 4.13 0.73 -7.25
N ASN A 436 4.67 -0.50 -7.20
CA ASN A 436 5.79 -0.91 -8.02
C ASN A 436 5.35 -1.09 -9.49
N ILE A 437 6.18 -0.65 -10.43
CA ILE A 437 5.88 -0.76 -11.87
C ILE A 437 5.79 -2.22 -12.31
N MET A 438 6.51 -3.15 -11.68
CA MET A 438 6.52 -4.60 -11.99
C MET A 438 5.37 -5.39 -11.34
N ASP A 439 4.36 -4.71 -10.80
CA ASP A 439 3.13 -5.30 -10.26
C ASP A 439 1.94 -4.97 -11.18
N TYR A 440 0.86 -5.74 -11.09
CA TYR A 440 -0.37 -5.48 -11.84
C TYR A 440 -1.29 -4.57 -11.03
N LEU A 441 -1.06 -3.27 -11.13
CA LEU A 441 -1.75 -2.25 -10.33
C LEU A 441 -2.40 -1.18 -11.18
N ARG A 442 -3.39 -0.48 -10.62
CA ARG A 442 -3.97 0.72 -11.22
C ARG A 442 -3.02 1.91 -11.15
N GLU A 443 -2.41 2.12 -10.00
CA GLU A 443 -1.48 3.22 -9.77
C GLU A 443 -0.08 2.69 -9.51
N VAL A 444 0.90 3.13 -10.31
CA VAL A 444 2.32 2.77 -10.17
C VAL A 444 3.18 4.01 -10.27
N ASP A 445 4.32 4.05 -9.57
CA ASP A 445 5.22 5.20 -9.62
C ASP A 445 6.73 4.93 -9.61
N HIS A 446 7.19 3.70 -9.33
CA HIS A 446 8.62 3.49 -9.13
C HIS A 446 9.13 2.10 -9.50
N PHE A 447 10.46 2.07 -9.71
CA PHE A 447 11.32 0.92 -9.47
C PHE A 447 12.06 1.11 -8.14
N THR A 448 12.42 0.01 -7.49
CA THR A 448 13.17 0.04 -6.23
C THR A 448 14.68 0.14 -6.42
N PHE A 449 15.43 0.26 -5.33
CA PHE A 449 16.89 0.32 -5.35
C PHE A 449 17.47 -0.99 -5.90
N ASP A 450 17.01 -2.15 -5.42
CA ASP A 450 17.54 -3.43 -5.88
C ASP A 450 17.12 -3.75 -7.32
N GLN A 451 15.91 -3.34 -7.72
CA GLN A 451 15.51 -3.41 -9.12
C GLN A 451 16.44 -2.57 -10.02
N ARG A 452 16.86 -1.36 -9.60
CA ARG A 452 17.88 -0.60 -10.35
C ARG A 452 19.20 -1.35 -10.42
N GLU A 453 19.74 -1.82 -9.29
CA GLU A 453 21.03 -2.52 -9.29
C GLU A 453 21.01 -3.75 -10.19
N ARG A 454 19.91 -4.52 -10.15
CA ARG A 454 19.69 -5.68 -11.01
C ARG A 454 19.66 -5.29 -12.49
N MET A 455 18.85 -4.30 -12.87
CA MET A 455 18.79 -3.84 -14.28
C MET A 455 20.14 -3.35 -14.79
N ARG A 456 20.95 -2.72 -13.92
CA ARG A 456 22.30 -2.26 -14.30
C ARG A 456 23.28 -3.42 -14.45
N ALA A 457 23.24 -4.40 -13.56
CA ALA A 457 24.02 -5.63 -13.73
C ALA A 457 23.68 -6.32 -15.06
N VAL A 458 22.39 -6.40 -15.41
CA VAL A 458 21.92 -6.91 -16.70
C VAL A 458 22.49 -6.09 -17.85
N TYR A 459 22.39 -4.75 -17.81
CA TYR A 459 22.97 -3.88 -18.83
C TYR A 459 24.48 -4.15 -19.01
N ASP A 460 25.21 -4.42 -17.95
CA ASP A 460 26.67 -4.59 -18.03
C ASP A 460 27.07 -5.92 -18.70
N ILE A 461 26.30 -7.02 -18.52
CA ILE A 461 26.73 -8.36 -18.97
C ILE A 461 25.82 -9.06 -19.97
N ALA A 462 24.55 -8.67 -20.10
CA ALA A 462 23.58 -9.38 -20.93
C ALA A 462 24.03 -9.50 -22.38
N LEU A 463 23.76 -10.65 -22.98
CA LEU A 463 24.00 -10.88 -24.39
C LEU A 463 22.93 -10.15 -25.21
N PHE A 464 23.28 -9.77 -26.44
CA PHE A 464 22.31 -9.24 -27.39
C PHE A 464 21.61 -7.97 -26.89
N PHE A 465 22.36 -7.04 -26.32
CA PHE A 465 21.81 -5.92 -25.56
C PHE A 465 22.26 -4.57 -26.12
N PRO A 466 21.37 -3.55 -26.25
CA PRO A 466 21.73 -2.28 -26.84
C PRO A 466 22.55 -1.43 -25.88
N ARG A 467 23.85 -1.34 -26.15
CA ARG A 467 24.79 -0.52 -25.37
C ARG A 467 25.24 0.71 -26.15
N VAL A 468 25.66 1.76 -25.43
CA VAL A 468 26.10 3.01 -26.07
C VAL A 468 27.35 2.77 -26.92
N GLU A 469 28.24 1.90 -26.45
CA GLU A 469 29.47 1.49 -27.13
C GLU A 469 29.18 0.78 -28.46
N ASN A 470 28.06 0.04 -28.51
CA ASN A 470 27.61 -0.66 -29.71
C ASN A 470 27.12 0.33 -30.79
N GLN A 471 26.59 1.49 -30.40
CA GLN A 471 26.13 2.51 -31.36
C GLN A 471 27.26 3.19 -32.13
N GLN A 472 28.44 3.29 -31.51
CA GLN A 472 29.55 4.09 -32.03
C GLN A 472 30.57 3.26 -32.83
N THR A 473 30.45 1.93 -32.80
CA THR A 473 31.45 1.02 -33.36
C THR A 473 31.00 0.48 -34.71
N SER A 474 31.63 0.94 -35.79
CA SER A 474 31.41 0.41 -37.15
C SER A 474 31.93 -1.01 -37.38
N ARG A 475 32.39 -1.69 -36.32
CA ARG A 475 33.07 -2.99 -36.34
C ARG A 475 32.58 -3.94 -35.23
N LEU A 476 31.34 -3.79 -34.77
CA LEU A 476 30.72 -4.82 -33.93
C LEU A 476 30.87 -6.17 -34.62
N SER A 477 31.34 -7.17 -33.87
CA SER A 477 31.34 -8.54 -34.38
C SER A 477 29.89 -8.93 -34.61
N PRO A 478 29.54 -9.50 -35.79
CA PRO A 478 28.18 -9.92 -36.05
C PRO A 478 27.71 -10.90 -34.98
N MET A 479 26.51 -10.66 -34.47
CA MET A 479 25.83 -11.61 -33.59
C MET A 479 25.71 -12.98 -34.28
N LYS A 480 26.05 -14.05 -33.55
CA LYS A 480 25.90 -15.42 -34.05
C LYS A 480 24.42 -15.82 -33.98
N LYS A 481 23.67 -15.58 -35.06
CA LYS A 481 22.25 -15.95 -35.17
C LYS A 481 22.10 -17.45 -35.46
N GLY A 482 21.35 -18.15 -34.61
CA GLY A 482 21.00 -19.56 -34.74
C GLY A 482 19.63 -19.78 -35.37
N GLU A 483 19.12 -21.02 -35.27
CA GLU A 483 17.73 -21.36 -35.60
C GLU A 483 16.81 -20.93 -34.46
N LEU A 484 15.55 -20.57 -34.77
CA LEU A 484 14.58 -20.19 -33.74
C LEU A 484 14.33 -21.36 -32.77
N ASN A 485 14.51 -21.10 -31.48
CA ASN A 485 14.24 -21.99 -30.37
C ASN A 485 12.85 -21.69 -29.78
N PRO A 486 11.82 -22.51 -30.09
CA PRO A 486 10.45 -22.25 -29.66
C PRO A 486 10.22 -22.50 -28.16
N ASN A 487 11.21 -23.03 -27.44
CA ASN A 487 11.10 -23.32 -26.01
C ASN A 487 11.38 -22.09 -25.14
N VAL A 488 12.05 -21.07 -25.68
CA VAL A 488 12.20 -19.79 -24.98
C VAL A 488 10.85 -19.09 -25.00
N LYS A 489 10.25 -18.88 -23.82
CA LYS A 489 8.95 -18.24 -23.68
C LYS A 489 9.11 -16.82 -23.09
N PRO A 490 8.31 -15.85 -23.54
CA PRO A 490 8.30 -14.53 -22.93
C PRO A 490 7.56 -14.56 -21.58
N ILE A 491 7.82 -13.55 -20.75
CA ILE A 491 6.96 -13.22 -19.61
C ILE A 491 5.75 -12.47 -20.15
N ILE A 492 4.55 -12.93 -19.77
CA ILE A 492 3.27 -12.40 -20.29
C ILE A 492 2.59 -11.52 -19.25
N CYS A 493 2.20 -10.32 -19.68
CA CYS A 493 1.57 -9.31 -18.84
C CYS A 493 0.05 -9.31 -18.97
N GLN A 494 -0.59 -10.22 -18.24
CA GLN A 494 -2.05 -10.35 -18.16
C GLN A 494 -2.62 -9.35 -17.16
N PHE A 495 -2.62 -8.06 -17.54
CA PHE A 495 -3.41 -7.05 -16.84
C PHE A 495 -4.87 -7.52 -16.79
#